data_AF-A0A1H4YGH4-F1
#
_entry.id   AF-A0A1H4YGH4-F1
#
_cell.length_a   1.000
_cell.length_b   1.000
_cell.length_c   1.000
_cell.angle_alpha   90.00
_cell.angle_beta   90.00
_cell.angle_gamma   90.00
#
_symmetry.space_group_name_H-M   'P 1'
#
loop_
_entity.id
_entity.type
_entity.pdbx_description
1 polymer ?
#
loop_
_entity_poly.entity_id
_entity_poly.type
_entity_poly.pdbx_seq_one_letter_code
_entity_poly.pdbx_strand_id
1 'polypeptide(L)'
;MKNSIIKIILPVTLLITAILIVGPGCTQDNIPWWYKDADGDGFGIYEDRQQASSQPSGYVDNTDDCDDTNANVFPNATEIPDNEIDEDCNGKFAYTFYSDKDGDGFGSPSPIVVEIDNHTTAPNNHSWFAGDCDDNDIAIHPKANEIPNNGIDDNCDGETDVIEYYIDADGDGYGSQQFSAAQGVHNKLDCNDTNNEIHPYTREIPNDGIDSNCDGNDNT
;
A
#
# COMPACT_ATOMS: atom_id res chain seq x y z
N MET A 1 80.96 -47.54 17.73
CA MET A 1 79.50 -47.67 17.48
C MET A 1 78.93 -46.30 17.07
N LYS A 2 79.12 -45.83 15.83
CA LYS A 2 78.68 -44.47 15.44
C LYS A 2 78.29 -44.28 13.96
N ASN A 3 78.05 -45.36 13.21
CA ASN A 3 77.82 -45.26 11.75
C ASN A 3 76.44 -45.78 11.27
N SER A 4 75.58 -46.30 12.15
CA SER A 4 74.25 -46.80 11.75
C SER A 4 73.11 -45.79 11.91
N ILE A 5 73.29 -44.73 12.71
CA ILE A 5 72.24 -43.74 12.98
C ILE A 5 72.05 -42.77 11.80
N ILE A 6 73.12 -42.46 11.06
CA ILE A 6 73.10 -41.51 9.94
C ILE A 6 72.35 -42.06 8.70
N LYS A 7 72.34 -43.38 8.49
CA LYS A 7 71.68 -44.01 7.32
C LYS A 7 70.15 -44.10 7.44
N ILE A 8 69.59 -43.95 8.63
CA ILE A 8 68.13 -43.96 8.86
C ILE A 8 67.60 -42.54 9.00
N ILE A 9 68.37 -41.62 9.60
CA ILE A 9 67.92 -40.23 9.79
C ILE A 9 67.84 -39.50 8.45
N LEU A 10 68.82 -39.64 7.55
CA LEU A 10 68.84 -38.89 6.27
C LEU A 10 67.61 -39.16 5.36
N PRO A 11 67.17 -40.41 5.12
CA PRO A 11 65.96 -40.67 4.32
C PRO A 11 64.66 -40.32 5.07
N VAL A 12 64.62 -40.44 6.40
CA VAL A 12 63.43 -40.09 7.21
C VAL A 12 63.27 -38.57 7.30
N THR A 13 64.35 -37.81 7.44
CA THR A 13 64.29 -36.33 7.39
C THR A 13 63.94 -35.83 5.99
N LEU A 14 64.44 -36.47 4.92
CA LEU A 14 64.09 -36.08 3.55
C LEU A 14 62.60 -36.33 3.23
N LEU A 15 62.04 -37.42 3.76
CA LEU A 15 60.61 -37.77 3.63
C LEU A 15 59.71 -36.82 4.46
N ILE A 16 60.14 -36.45 5.67
CA ILE A 16 59.41 -35.48 6.52
C ILE A 16 59.49 -34.05 5.94
N THR A 17 60.61 -33.66 5.33
CA THR A 17 60.70 -32.37 4.62
C THR A 17 59.93 -32.36 3.28
N ALA A 18 59.78 -33.50 2.60
CA ALA A 18 58.95 -33.60 1.40
C ALA A 18 57.44 -33.48 1.73
N ILE A 19 57.01 -33.96 2.90
CA ILE A 19 55.63 -33.81 3.39
C ILE A 19 55.32 -32.35 3.79
N LEU A 20 56.33 -31.54 4.15
CA LEU A 20 56.17 -30.14 4.57
C LEU A 20 56.32 -29.09 3.45
N ILE A 21 56.86 -29.47 2.28
CA ILE A 21 56.93 -28.57 1.09
C ILE A 21 55.76 -28.82 0.13
N VAL A 22 55.13 -29.99 0.20
CA VAL A 22 53.86 -30.29 -0.45
C VAL A 22 52.79 -30.51 0.62
N GLY A 23 52.63 -29.54 1.54
CA GLY A 23 51.31 -29.36 2.11
C GLY A 23 50.33 -29.25 0.94
N PRO A 24 49.10 -29.81 1.01
CA PRO A 24 48.11 -29.51 -0.02
C PRO A 24 48.04 -27.99 -0.05
N GLY A 25 48.63 -27.41 -1.09
CA GLY A 25 48.46 -26.03 -1.46
C GLY A 25 47.03 -25.91 -1.95
N CYS A 26 46.07 -26.14 -1.07
CA CYS A 26 44.84 -25.40 -1.09
C CYS A 26 45.31 -23.98 -0.79
N THR A 27 45.67 -23.27 -1.85
CA THR A 27 45.34 -21.86 -1.93
C THR A 27 43.95 -21.71 -1.32
N GLN A 28 43.74 -20.69 -0.49
CA GLN A 28 42.37 -20.30 -0.17
C GLN A 28 41.73 -19.93 -1.51
N ASP A 29 41.22 -20.95 -2.21
CA ASP A 29 40.43 -20.76 -3.40
C ASP A 29 39.27 -19.95 -2.89
N ASN A 30 39.15 -18.74 -3.41
CA ASN A 30 38.01 -17.90 -3.13
C ASN A 30 36.81 -18.61 -3.78
N ILE A 31 36.23 -19.57 -3.06
CA ILE A 31 35.08 -20.33 -3.53
C ILE A 31 33.90 -19.35 -3.56
N PRO A 32 33.35 -19.05 -4.75
CA PRO A 32 32.27 -18.09 -4.87
C PRO A 32 31.03 -18.56 -4.11
N TRP A 33 30.26 -17.58 -3.64
CA TRP A 33 28.93 -17.80 -3.11
C TRP A 33 27.93 -17.91 -4.25
N TRP A 34 26.96 -18.79 -4.07
CA TRP A 34 25.80 -18.98 -4.93
C TRP A 34 24.55 -18.93 -4.06
N TYR A 35 23.49 -18.31 -4.54
CA TYR A 35 22.27 -18.00 -3.80
C TYR A 35 21.11 -18.75 -4.43
N LYS A 36 20.22 -19.33 -3.61
CA LYS A 36 19.10 -20.13 -4.08
C LYS A 36 18.20 -19.25 -4.95
N ASP A 37 17.80 -19.82 -6.08
CA ASP A 37 16.75 -19.33 -6.98
C ASP A 37 15.67 -20.41 -6.94
N ALA A 38 14.66 -20.22 -6.09
CA ALA A 38 13.65 -21.23 -5.77
C ALA A 38 12.43 -21.16 -6.69
N ASP A 39 12.10 -20.00 -7.24
CA ASP A 39 10.97 -19.82 -8.15
C ASP A 39 11.37 -19.79 -9.65
N GLY A 40 12.66 -19.64 -9.96
CA GLY A 40 13.22 -19.77 -11.29
C GLY A 40 13.21 -18.50 -12.13
N ASP A 41 13.16 -17.31 -11.54
CA ASP A 41 13.21 -16.04 -12.28
C ASP A 41 14.64 -15.53 -12.58
N GLY A 42 15.65 -16.17 -12.00
CA GLY A 42 17.07 -15.85 -12.21
C GLY A 42 17.67 -14.90 -11.17
N PHE A 43 16.91 -14.54 -10.15
CA PHE A 43 17.38 -13.86 -8.96
C PHE A 43 17.40 -14.83 -7.77
N GLY A 44 18.13 -14.48 -6.73
CA GLY A 44 18.25 -15.36 -5.59
C GLY A 44 18.38 -14.60 -4.29
N ILE A 45 18.32 -15.35 -3.19
CA ILE A 45 18.14 -14.77 -1.86
C ILE A 45 19.36 -14.95 -0.95
N TYR A 46 19.68 -13.95 -0.13
CA TYR A 46 20.92 -13.95 0.66
C TYR A 46 20.98 -15.03 1.76
N GLU A 47 19.84 -15.36 2.36
CA GLU A 47 19.73 -16.33 3.46
C GLU A 47 19.98 -17.78 3.04
N ASP A 48 19.63 -18.16 1.81
CA ASP A 48 19.86 -19.50 1.28
C ASP A 48 21.00 -19.48 0.26
N ARG A 49 22.21 -19.75 0.76
CA ARG A 49 23.44 -19.69 -0.05
C ARG A 49 24.39 -20.82 0.25
N GLN A 50 25.20 -21.16 -0.74
CA GLN A 50 26.26 -22.15 -0.61
C GLN A 50 27.53 -21.76 -1.39
N GLN A 51 28.66 -22.31 -0.97
CA GLN A 51 29.92 -22.16 -1.70
C GLN A 51 30.13 -23.33 -2.66
N ALA A 52 30.46 -23.04 -3.92
CA ALA A 52 30.80 -24.06 -4.90
C ALA A 52 31.78 -23.51 -5.95
N SER A 53 32.65 -24.36 -6.51
CA SER A 53 33.61 -23.96 -7.56
C SER A 53 32.95 -23.63 -8.91
N SER A 54 31.68 -23.98 -9.09
CA SER A 54 30.85 -23.70 -10.26
C SER A 54 29.37 -23.61 -9.83
N GLN A 55 28.54 -22.93 -10.62
CA GLN A 55 27.10 -22.75 -10.36
C GLN A 55 26.39 -24.07 -10.07
N PRO A 56 25.84 -24.25 -8.85
CA PRO A 56 24.94 -25.37 -8.55
C PRO A 56 23.60 -25.21 -9.26
N SER A 57 22.91 -26.33 -9.53
CA SER A 57 21.56 -26.28 -10.12
C SER A 57 20.57 -25.59 -9.19
N GLY A 58 19.83 -24.60 -9.71
CA GLY A 58 18.83 -23.83 -8.95
C GLY A 58 19.44 -22.81 -7.98
N TYR A 59 20.63 -22.30 -8.30
CA TYR A 59 21.30 -21.21 -7.60
C TYR A 59 21.86 -20.19 -8.62
N VAL A 60 21.94 -18.92 -8.26
CA VAL A 60 22.47 -17.78 -9.05
C VAL A 60 23.58 -17.04 -8.29
N ASP A 61 24.23 -16.06 -8.93
CA ASP A 61 25.36 -15.30 -8.38
C ASP A 61 24.99 -13.90 -7.86
N ASN A 62 23.68 -13.63 -7.67
CA ASN A 62 23.13 -12.39 -7.13
C ASN A 62 22.25 -12.65 -5.89
N THR A 63 21.89 -11.58 -5.17
CA THR A 63 21.08 -11.63 -3.95
C THR A 63 19.88 -10.68 -4.02
N ASP A 64 19.44 -10.37 -5.23
CA ASP A 64 18.61 -9.20 -5.47
C ASP A 64 17.11 -9.52 -5.39
N ASP A 65 16.76 -10.76 -5.07
CA ASP A 65 15.39 -11.23 -4.91
C ASP A 65 14.84 -10.90 -3.51
N CYS A 66 13.68 -10.25 -3.47
CA CYS A 66 12.95 -9.93 -2.26
C CYS A 66 11.84 -10.94 -1.90
N ASP A 67 11.43 -11.80 -2.84
CA ASP A 67 10.48 -12.91 -2.65
C ASP A 67 10.81 -14.12 -3.55
N ASP A 68 11.77 -14.94 -3.12
CA ASP A 68 12.23 -16.20 -3.75
C ASP A 68 11.16 -17.32 -3.80
N THR A 69 9.89 -16.97 -3.61
CA THR A 69 8.75 -17.87 -3.77
C THR A 69 7.82 -17.47 -4.92
N ASN A 70 8.06 -16.34 -5.57
CA ASN A 70 7.20 -15.77 -6.60
C ASN A 70 7.99 -15.17 -7.76
N ALA A 71 8.10 -15.94 -8.86
CA ALA A 71 8.84 -15.57 -10.07
C ALA A 71 8.34 -14.32 -10.84
N ASN A 72 7.35 -13.58 -10.30
CA ASN A 72 6.94 -12.27 -10.82
C ASN A 72 7.44 -11.10 -9.94
N VAL A 73 8.14 -11.39 -8.84
CA VAL A 73 8.69 -10.43 -7.90
C VAL A 73 10.22 -10.50 -7.97
N PHE A 74 10.82 -9.58 -8.71
CA PHE A 74 12.25 -9.57 -8.96
C PHE A 74 12.70 -8.19 -9.44
N PRO A 75 14.01 -7.86 -9.39
CA PRO A 75 14.52 -6.58 -9.86
C PRO A 75 14.04 -6.16 -11.24
N ASN A 76 13.41 -4.99 -11.33
CA ASN A 76 12.81 -4.41 -12.54
C ASN A 76 11.55 -5.15 -13.06
N ALA A 77 10.88 -5.96 -12.25
CA ALA A 77 9.54 -6.42 -12.57
C ALA A 77 8.58 -5.22 -12.76
N THR A 78 7.43 -5.47 -13.39
CA THR A 78 6.41 -4.42 -13.56
C THR A 78 5.51 -4.41 -12.34
N GLU A 79 5.48 -3.28 -11.67
CA GLU A 79 4.60 -3.03 -10.53
C GLU A 79 3.11 -3.22 -10.87
N ILE A 80 2.38 -3.80 -9.93
CA ILE A 80 0.92 -3.91 -9.95
C ILE A 80 0.38 -2.93 -8.90
N PRO A 81 -0.26 -1.83 -9.32
CA PRO A 81 -0.70 -0.82 -8.36
C PRO A 81 -1.75 -1.35 -7.39
N ASP A 82 -1.72 -0.84 -6.17
CA ASP A 82 -2.72 -1.03 -5.11
C ASP A 82 -2.84 -2.47 -4.58
N ASN A 83 -1.77 -3.27 -4.65
CA ASN A 83 -1.72 -4.63 -4.09
C ASN A 83 -0.78 -4.80 -2.88
N GLU A 84 -0.04 -3.74 -2.51
CA GLU A 84 0.94 -3.71 -1.41
C GLU A 84 2.09 -4.74 -1.55
N ILE A 85 2.46 -5.08 -2.79
CA ILE A 85 3.64 -5.89 -3.12
C ILE A 85 4.67 -4.98 -3.80
N ASP A 86 5.95 -5.15 -3.45
CA ASP A 86 7.09 -4.51 -4.12
C ASP A 86 7.56 -5.50 -5.19
N GLU A 87 7.00 -5.42 -6.40
CA GLU A 87 7.30 -6.38 -7.45
C GLU A 87 8.74 -6.23 -7.95
N ASP A 88 9.23 -5.00 -8.04
CA ASP A 88 10.53 -4.72 -8.63
C ASP A 88 11.70 -4.73 -7.62
N CYS A 89 11.41 -5.10 -6.37
CA CYS A 89 12.33 -5.18 -5.24
C CYS A 89 13.13 -3.89 -4.99
N ASN A 90 12.55 -2.72 -5.29
CA ASN A 90 13.22 -1.43 -5.12
C ASN A 90 12.93 -0.75 -3.76
N GLY A 91 12.10 -1.36 -2.92
CA GLY A 91 11.69 -0.87 -1.60
C GLY A 91 10.50 0.09 -1.64
N LYS A 92 9.79 0.17 -2.77
CA LYS A 92 8.59 1.01 -2.96
C LYS A 92 7.43 0.15 -3.40
N PHE A 93 6.25 0.76 -3.34
CA PHE A 93 5.01 0.14 -3.76
C PHE A 93 4.33 1.08 -4.76
N ALA A 94 3.78 0.53 -5.83
CA ALA A 94 2.94 1.27 -6.74
C ALA A 94 1.54 1.53 -6.16
N TYR A 95 1.11 2.79 -6.25
CA TYR A 95 -0.23 3.20 -5.90
C TYR A 95 -0.86 4.01 -7.04
N THR A 96 -2.19 3.92 -7.15
CA THR A 96 -2.97 4.77 -8.03
C THR A 96 -3.27 6.11 -7.37
N PHE A 97 -2.93 7.20 -8.06
CA PHE A 97 -3.23 8.56 -7.66
C PHE A 97 -3.94 9.33 -8.76
N TYR A 98 -4.50 10.47 -8.39
CA TYR A 98 -5.17 11.41 -9.29
C TYR A 98 -4.55 12.79 -9.09
N SER A 99 -4.29 13.53 -10.18
CA SER A 99 -3.80 14.92 -10.08
C SER A 99 -4.86 15.76 -9.38
N ASP A 100 -4.46 16.44 -8.29
CA ASP A 100 -5.29 17.30 -7.44
C ASP A 100 -4.59 18.67 -7.37
N LYS A 101 -4.98 19.57 -8.27
CA LYS A 101 -4.28 20.82 -8.55
C LYS A 101 -4.78 21.98 -7.70
N ASP A 102 -6.04 21.97 -7.30
CA ASP A 102 -6.61 23.02 -6.43
C ASP A 102 -6.56 22.64 -4.93
N GLY A 103 -6.32 21.37 -4.60
CA GLY A 103 -6.08 20.91 -3.25
C GLY A 103 -7.34 20.70 -2.41
N ASP A 104 -8.49 20.38 -3.02
CA ASP A 104 -9.70 20.02 -2.27
C ASP A 104 -9.69 18.58 -1.73
N GLY A 105 -8.74 17.76 -2.18
CA GLY A 105 -8.59 16.36 -1.79
C GLY A 105 -9.29 15.37 -2.73
N PHE A 106 -9.75 15.78 -3.90
CA PHE A 106 -10.18 14.96 -5.01
C PHE A 106 -9.35 15.33 -6.24
N GLY A 107 -9.00 14.33 -7.03
CA GLY A 107 -8.25 14.55 -8.25
C GLY A 107 -9.07 14.28 -9.49
N SER A 108 -8.59 14.84 -10.59
CA SER A 108 -9.10 14.62 -11.94
C SER A 108 -9.22 13.12 -12.27
N PRO A 109 -10.19 12.70 -13.11
CA PRO A 109 -10.52 11.28 -13.34
C PRO A 109 -9.45 10.48 -14.12
N SER A 110 -8.27 11.05 -14.38
CA SER A 110 -7.18 10.38 -15.07
C SER A 110 -6.19 9.81 -14.04
N PRO A 111 -6.18 8.48 -13.84
CA PRO A 111 -5.26 7.87 -12.88
C PRO A 111 -3.81 7.96 -13.37
N ILE A 112 -2.90 8.11 -12.42
CA ILE A 112 -1.48 7.90 -12.60
C ILE A 112 -0.98 6.84 -11.62
N VAL A 113 0.05 6.10 -12.00
CA VAL A 113 0.73 5.16 -11.10
C VAL A 113 2.01 5.82 -10.62
N VAL A 114 2.19 5.87 -9.30
CA VAL A 114 3.40 6.40 -8.66
C VAL A 114 3.90 5.40 -7.65
N GLU A 115 5.17 5.06 -7.75
CA GLU A 115 5.87 4.31 -6.72
C GLU A 115 6.29 5.24 -5.58
N ILE A 116 5.88 4.89 -4.37
CA ILE A 116 6.28 5.59 -3.15
C ILE A 116 6.72 4.58 -2.10
N ASP A 117 7.64 5.01 -1.23
CA ASP A 117 7.91 4.29 0.01
C ASP A 117 6.61 4.18 0.81
N ASN A 118 6.49 3.20 1.71
CA ASN A 118 5.30 2.96 2.54
C ASN A 118 4.92 4.19 3.39
N HIS A 119 4.18 5.12 2.79
CA HIS A 119 3.88 6.45 3.32
C HIS A 119 2.37 6.64 3.39
N THR A 120 1.91 7.24 4.50
CA THR A 120 0.48 7.34 4.82
C THR A 120 -0.23 8.52 4.16
N THR A 121 0.41 9.21 3.20
CA THR A 121 -0.11 10.44 2.58
C THR A 121 0.16 10.46 1.08
N ALA A 122 -0.80 10.96 0.29
CA ALA A 122 -0.60 11.15 -1.15
C ALA A 122 0.55 12.14 -1.42
N PRO A 123 1.25 12.00 -2.57
CA PRO A 123 2.23 12.98 -3.03
C PRO A 123 1.62 14.38 -3.18
N ASN A 124 2.47 15.42 -3.16
CA ASN A 124 2.00 16.79 -3.39
C ASN A 124 1.27 16.91 -4.73
N ASN A 125 0.15 17.65 -4.73
CA ASN A 125 -0.75 17.85 -5.87
C ASN A 125 -1.39 16.54 -6.39
N HIS A 126 -1.55 15.54 -5.52
CA HIS A 126 -2.23 14.30 -5.85
C HIS A 126 -3.19 13.90 -4.74
N SER A 127 -4.27 13.25 -5.13
CA SER A 127 -5.24 12.65 -4.22
C SER A 127 -5.36 11.14 -4.44
N TRP A 128 -5.75 10.45 -3.38
CA TRP A 128 -6.23 9.06 -3.41
C TRP A 128 -7.63 8.94 -4.01
N PHE A 129 -8.41 10.02 -3.97
CA PHE A 129 -9.80 10.04 -4.38
C PHE A 129 -9.91 10.69 -5.75
N ALA A 130 -10.57 10.00 -6.68
CA ALA A 130 -10.94 10.57 -7.98
C ALA A 130 -12.26 11.32 -7.89
N GLY A 131 -12.64 11.95 -9.00
CA GLY A 131 -14.02 12.37 -9.26
C GLY A 131 -14.20 13.87 -9.31
N ASP A 132 -13.12 14.63 -9.17
CA ASP A 132 -13.17 16.06 -9.39
C ASP A 132 -13.36 16.36 -10.90
N CYS A 133 -14.42 17.12 -11.16
CA CYS A 133 -14.87 17.53 -12.48
C CYS A 133 -14.32 18.90 -12.92
N ASP A 134 -13.75 19.70 -12.01
CA ASP A 134 -12.96 20.91 -12.31
C ASP A 134 -11.77 21.11 -11.34
N ASP A 135 -10.63 20.48 -11.70
CA ASP A 135 -9.31 20.51 -11.04
C ASP A 135 -8.62 21.90 -11.05
N ASN A 136 -9.39 22.98 -11.07
CA ASN A 136 -8.94 24.35 -10.92
C ASN A 136 -9.77 25.14 -9.91
N ASP A 137 -10.83 24.55 -9.36
CA ASP A 137 -11.75 25.20 -8.43
C ASP A 137 -12.07 24.29 -7.24
N ILE A 138 -11.42 24.59 -6.12
CA ILE A 138 -11.55 23.89 -4.81
C ILE A 138 -12.99 23.79 -4.28
N ALA A 139 -13.96 24.50 -4.89
CA ALA A 139 -15.37 24.44 -4.52
C ALA A 139 -16.18 23.40 -5.32
N ILE A 140 -15.62 22.84 -6.41
CA ILE A 140 -16.28 21.89 -7.31
C ILE A 140 -15.65 20.52 -7.08
N HIS A 141 -16.33 19.64 -6.35
CA HIS A 141 -15.80 18.31 -6.01
C HIS A 141 -16.88 17.36 -5.52
N PRO A 142 -16.65 16.02 -5.51
CA PRO A 142 -17.60 14.99 -5.06
C PRO A 142 -18.29 15.13 -3.69
N LYS A 143 -17.85 16.09 -2.87
CA LYS A 143 -18.39 16.38 -1.53
C LYS A 143 -18.92 17.80 -1.38
N ALA A 144 -18.91 18.59 -2.45
CA ALA A 144 -19.52 19.90 -2.44
C ALA A 144 -21.04 19.76 -2.37
N ASN A 145 -21.70 20.85 -1.97
CA ASN A 145 -23.15 20.95 -2.09
C ASN A 145 -23.47 21.69 -3.38
N GLU A 146 -24.52 21.24 -4.08
CA GLU A 146 -25.08 21.96 -5.23
C GLU A 146 -25.47 23.39 -4.88
N ILE A 147 -25.01 24.35 -5.69
CA ILE A 147 -25.36 25.76 -5.57
C ILE A 147 -26.48 26.06 -6.57
N PRO A 148 -27.70 26.42 -6.10
CA PRO A 148 -28.85 26.54 -6.99
C PRO A 148 -28.69 27.61 -8.06
N ASN A 149 -28.94 27.22 -9.32
CA ASN A 149 -29.01 28.07 -10.50
C ASN A 149 -27.66 28.71 -10.89
N ASN A 150 -26.53 28.07 -10.57
CA ASN A 150 -25.23 28.47 -11.09
C ASN A 150 -24.90 27.80 -12.44
N GLY A 151 -25.63 26.74 -12.81
CA GLY A 151 -25.41 25.98 -14.04
C GLY A 151 -24.15 25.11 -14.02
N ILE A 152 -23.64 24.79 -12.82
CA ILE A 152 -22.46 23.97 -12.58
C ILE A 152 -22.92 22.72 -11.82
N ASP A 153 -22.29 21.58 -12.12
CA ASP A 153 -22.37 20.37 -11.31
C ASP A 153 -21.31 20.53 -10.22
N ASP A 154 -21.68 21.15 -9.10
CA ASP A 154 -20.72 21.52 -8.03
C ASP A 154 -20.24 20.25 -7.32
N ASN A 155 -21.11 19.25 -7.18
CA ASN A 155 -20.81 18.03 -6.44
C ASN A 155 -20.29 16.89 -7.33
N CYS A 156 -20.07 17.13 -8.62
CA CYS A 156 -19.58 16.17 -9.61
C CYS A 156 -20.36 14.84 -9.66
N ASP A 157 -21.67 14.86 -9.40
CA ASP A 157 -22.52 13.67 -9.43
C ASP A 157 -23.14 13.39 -10.82
N GLY A 158 -22.95 14.31 -11.77
CA GLY A 158 -23.44 14.24 -13.14
C GLY A 158 -24.79 14.95 -13.36
N GLU A 159 -25.40 15.51 -12.32
CA GLU A 159 -26.66 16.24 -12.35
C GLU A 159 -26.43 17.72 -11.99
N THR A 160 -26.69 18.62 -12.93
CA THR A 160 -26.49 20.07 -12.73
C THR A 160 -27.67 20.72 -11.99
N ASP A 161 -27.37 21.51 -10.95
CA ASP A 161 -28.35 22.28 -10.17
C ASP A 161 -29.45 21.39 -9.53
N VAL A 162 -29.20 20.08 -9.36
CA VAL A 162 -30.18 19.16 -8.77
C VAL A 162 -30.00 19.14 -7.26
N ILE A 163 -30.77 20.00 -6.62
CA ILE A 163 -30.82 20.03 -5.17
C ILE A 163 -31.79 18.97 -4.66
N GLU A 164 -31.26 17.99 -3.93
CA GLU A 164 -32.09 17.09 -3.12
C GLU A 164 -32.66 17.84 -1.92
N TYR A 165 -33.98 17.88 -1.85
CA TYR A 165 -34.71 18.30 -0.66
C TYR A 165 -35.28 17.08 0.03
N TYR A 166 -35.27 17.10 1.36
CA TYR A 166 -35.97 16.17 2.22
C TYR A 166 -37.14 16.90 2.88
N ILE A 167 -38.26 16.19 3.03
CA ILE A 167 -39.43 16.75 3.70
C ILE A 167 -39.04 17.10 5.15
N ASP A 168 -39.35 18.31 5.57
CA ASP A 168 -39.27 18.81 6.95
C ASP A 168 -40.70 19.23 7.33
N ALA A 169 -41.46 18.26 7.85
CA ALA A 169 -42.90 18.37 8.03
C ALA A 169 -43.28 19.05 9.36
N ASP A 170 -42.39 19.05 10.35
CA ASP A 170 -42.60 19.77 11.62
C ASP A 170 -41.83 21.09 11.73
N GLY A 171 -40.91 21.37 10.81
CA GLY A 171 -40.24 22.66 10.64
C GLY A 171 -39.04 22.86 11.57
N ASP A 172 -38.40 21.80 12.04
CA ASP A 172 -37.27 21.87 12.97
C ASP A 172 -35.90 22.04 12.29
N GLY A 173 -35.87 21.91 10.95
CA GLY A 173 -34.67 22.02 10.14
C GLY A 173 -33.98 20.70 9.79
N TYR A 174 -34.51 19.56 10.23
CA TYR A 174 -34.06 18.22 9.90
C TYR A 174 -35.08 17.50 9.03
N GLY A 175 -34.59 16.80 8.00
CA GLY A 175 -35.48 16.22 7.00
C GLY A 175 -35.65 14.73 7.21
N SER A 176 -36.81 14.18 6.85
CA SER A 176 -37.04 12.74 6.81
C SER A 176 -36.23 12.03 5.73
N GLN A 177 -36.33 10.70 5.71
CA GLN A 177 -35.83 9.89 4.59
C GLN A 177 -36.63 10.06 3.29
N GLN A 178 -37.70 10.87 3.27
CA GLN A 178 -38.52 11.06 2.09
C GLN A 178 -38.07 12.28 1.28
N PHE A 179 -37.78 12.04 0.00
CA PHE A 179 -37.47 13.10 -0.95
C PHE A 179 -38.65 14.04 -1.19
N SER A 180 -38.32 15.32 -1.34
CA SER A 180 -39.18 16.38 -1.83
C SER A 180 -38.65 16.93 -3.15
N ALA A 181 -39.52 17.06 -4.14
CA ALA A 181 -39.14 17.48 -5.49
C ALA A 181 -39.04 19.00 -5.68
N ALA A 182 -39.29 19.80 -4.64
CA ALA A 182 -39.39 21.26 -4.80
C ALA A 182 -38.94 22.10 -3.61
N GLN A 183 -39.12 21.63 -2.36
CA GLN A 183 -38.87 22.42 -1.15
C GLN A 183 -38.61 21.50 0.05
N GLY A 184 -37.75 21.92 0.98
CA GLY A 184 -37.45 21.16 2.18
C GLY A 184 -36.09 21.56 2.75
N VAL A 185 -35.45 20.62 3.44
CA VAL A 185 -34.09 20.78 3.99
C VAL A 185 -33.12 19.84 3.30
N HIS A 186 -31.82 20.16 3.38
CA HIS A 186 -30.76 19.45 2.66
C HIS A 186 -30.13 18.31 3.48
N ASN A 187 -30.88 17.74 4.41
CA ASN A 187 -30.42 16.66 5.27
C ASN A 187 -31.55 15.66 5.51
N LYS A 188 -31.20 14.40 5.73
CA LYS A 188 -32.13 13.28 5.95
C LYS A 188 -32.03 12.69 7.36
N LEU A 189 -31.80 13.57 8.34
CA LEU A 189 -31.36 13.16 9.66
C LEU A 189 -32.51 12.99 10.66
N ASP A 190 -33.73 13.35 10.28
CA ASP A 190 -34.89 13.25 11.16
C ASP A 190 -35.50 11.83 11.16
N CYS A 191 -35.56 11.21 12.33
CA CYS A 191 -36.18 9.92 12.56
C CYS A 191 -37.69 10.01 12.89
N ASN A 192 -38.21 11.20 13.20
CA ASN A 192 -39.64 11.48 13.38
C ASN A 192 -40.02 12.90 12.93
N ASP A 193 -40.20 13.03 11.61
CA ASP A 193 -40.62 14.22 10.83
C ASP A 193 -42.06 14.72 11.10
N THR A 194 -42.60 14.40 12.27
CA THR A 194 -43.89 14.93 12.74
C THR A 194 -43.80 15.52 14.15
N ASN A 195 -42.61 15.51 14.76
CA ASN A 195 -42.34 15.98 16.10
C ASN A 195 -40.99 16.69 16.18
N ASN A 196 -41.03 18.02 16.16
CA ASN A 196 -39.89 18.93 16.17
C ASN A 196 -38.97 18.87 17.41
N GLU A 197 -39.24 17.98 18.36
CA GLU A 197 -38.38 17.69 19.51
C GLU A 197 -37.55 16.42 19.29
N ILE A 198 -37.83 15.62 18.26
CA ILE A 198 -37.12 14.37 17.95
C ILE A 198 -36.28 14.60 16.70
N HIS A 199 -35.00 14.86 16.88
CA HIS A 199 -34.06 15.16 15.81
C HIS A 199 -32.62 15.00 16.31
N PRO A 200 -31.62 14.96 15.41
CA PRO A 200 -30.22 14.95 15.82
C PRO A 200 -29.88 16.06 16.78
N TYR A 201 -29.08 15.73 17.80
CA TYR A 201 -28.65 16.64 18.86
C TYR A 201 -29.74 17.05 19.87
N THR A 202 -30.94 16.48 19.80
CA THR A 202 -31.83 16.47 20.97
C THR A 202 -31.18 15.73 22.12
N ARG A 203 -31.48 16.18 23.34
CA ARG A 203 -31.03 15.49 24.54
C ARG A 203 -31.91 14.28 24.79
N GLU A 204 -31.29 13.10 24.79
CA GLU A 204 -31.95 11.86 25.19
C GLU A 204 -32.49 11.91 26.62
N ILE A 205 -33.68 11.34 26.78
CA ILE A 205 -34.25 11.00 28.08
C ILE A 205 -34.06 9.49 28.27
N PRO A 206 -33.13 9.06 29.14
CA PRO A 206 -32.79 7.65 29.24
C PRO A 206 -33.99 6.76 29.62
N ASN A 207 -34.18 5.68 28.86
CA ASN A 207 -35.17 4.62 29.08
C ASN A 207 -36.64 5.08 29.01
N ASP A 208 -36.96 6.09 28.20
CA ASP A 208 -38.34 6.48 27.93
C ASP A 208 -38.95 5.79 26.70
N GLY A 209 -38.15 5.02 25.95
CA GLY A 209 -38.53 4.28 24.76
C GLY A 209 -38.55 5.10 23.48
N ILE A 210 -38.06 6.34 23.51
CA ILE A 210 -37.99 7.26 22.38
C ILE A 210 -36.52 7.55 22.09
N ASP A 211 -36.07 7.19 20.89
CA ASP A 211 -34.80 7.68 20.33
C ASP A 211 -35.04 9.13 19.89
N SER A 212 -34.77 10.07 20.81
CA SER A 212 -35.04 11.49 20.62
C SER A 212 -33.96 12.17 19.79
N ASN A 213 -32.75 11.64 19.76
CA ASN A 213 -31.57 12.20 19.11
C ASN A 213 -31.21 11.51 17.78
N CYS A 214 -32.00 10.51 17.39
CA CYS A 214 -31.86 9.75 16.15
C CYS A 214 -30.49 9.06 15.99
N ASP A 215 -29.85 8.66 17.08
CA ASP A 215 -28.56 7.92 17.06
C ASP A 215 -28.74 6.39 16.98
N GLY A 216 -29.99 5.93 17.00
CA GLY A 216 -30.38 4.53 16.94
C GLY A 216 -30.43 3.85 18.31
N ASN A 217 -30.23 4.58 19.42
CA ASN A 217 -30.24 4.05 20.76
C ASN A 217 -31.07 4.92 21.72
N ASP A 218 -31.95 4.26 22.48
CA ASP A 218 -32.48 4.84 23.73
C ASP A 218 -31.41 4.62 24.81
N ASN A 219 -30.68 5.70 25.16
CA ASN A 219 -29.55 5.65 26.09
C ASN A 219 -29.95 5.02 27.44
N THR A 220 -29.07 4.18 27.99
CA THR A 220 -29.29 3.47 29.27
C THR A 220 -29.08 4.34 30.49
#